data_AF-A0A355AAY0-F1
#
_entry.id   AF-A0A355AAY0-F1
#
_cell.length_a   1.000
_cell.length_b   1.000
_cell.length_c   1.000
_cell.angle_alpha   90.00
_cell.angle_beta   90.00
_cell.angle_gamma   90.00
#
_symmetry.space_group_name_H-M   'P 1'
#
loop_
_entity.id
_entity.type
_entity.pdbx_description
1 polymer ?
#
loop_
_entity_poly.entity_id
_entity_poly.type
_entity_poly.pdbx_seq_one_letter_code
_entity_poly.pdbx_strand_id
1 'polypeptide(L)'
;MLDQIITYLESIDPILAAFYATLFTWGLTALGASLVFFFKSMNRALFDGMLGFTGGVMVAASFWSLLNPAIEMSKGEGFVKVIPA
;
A
#
# COMPACT_ATOMS: atom_id res chain seq x y z
N MET A 1 -6.94 7.13 21.35
CA MET A 1 -7.51 5.98 20.59
C MET A 1 -6.52 5.48 19.54
N LEU A 2 -6.02 6.33 18.63
CA LEU A 2 -4.99 5.93 17.65
C LEU A 2 -3.68 5.46 18.32
N ASP A 3 -3.22 6.15 19.35
CA ASP A 3 -1.97 5.79 20.05
C ASP A 3 -2.03 4.40 20.71
N GLN A 4 -3.22 3.99 21.15
CA GLN A 4 -3.44 2.66 21.71
C GLN A 4 -3.32 1.56 20.64
N ILE A 5 -3.79 1.85 19.42
CA ILE A 5 -3.68 0.93 18.27
C ILE A 5 -2.22 0.80 17.85
N ILE A 6 -1.50 1.92 17.78
CA ILE A 6 -0.08 1.93 17.41
C ILE A 6 0.73 1.13 18.45
N THR A 7 0.55 1.41 19.73
CA THR A 7 1.22 0.67 20.82
C THR A 7 0.93 -0.83 20.76
N TYR A 8 -0.31 -1.21 20.46
CA TYR A 8 -0.68 -2.61 20.28
C TYR A 8 0.03 -3.24 19.07
N LEU A 9 0.04 -2.58 17.92
CA LEU A 9 0.70 -3.07 16.70
C LEU A 9 2.22 -3.17 16.84
N GLU A 10 2.85 -2.30 17.63
CA GLU A 10 4.28 -2.38 17.97
C GLU A 10 4.60 -3.54 18.93
N SER A 11 3.64 -3.94 19.76
CA SER A 11 3.84 -5.00 20.75
C SER A 11 3.68 -6.43 20.22
N ILE A 12 3.05 -6.60 19.05
CA ILE A 12 2.78 -7.91 18.45
C ILE A 12 3.89 -8.35 17.50
N ASP A 13 3.96 -9.66 17.25
CA ASP A 13 4.92 -10.23 16.31
C ASP A 13 4.75 -9.63 14.89
N PRO A 14 5.83 -9.20 14.21
CA PRO A 14 5.75 -8.59 12.88
C PRO A 14 5.04 -9.45 11.83
N ILE A 15 5.11 -10.78 11.93
CA ILE A 15 4.44 -11.71 11.01
C ILE A 15 2.92 -11.65 11.23
N LEU A 16 2.48 -11.60 12.49
CA LEU A 16 1.06 -11.45 12.81
C LEU A 16 0.53 -10.08 12.40
N ALA A 17 1.30 -9.01 12.59
CA ALA A 17 0.96 -7.68 12.11
C ALA A 17 0.79 -7.65 10.58
N ALA A 18 1.74 -8.24 9.84
CA ALA A 18 1.67 -8.37 8.39
C ALA A 18 0.48 -9.23 7.94
N PHE A 19 0.14 -10.28 8.68
CA PHE A 19 -1.02 -11.13 8.41
C PHE A 19 -2.34 -10.35 8.53
N TYR A 20 -2.53 -9.60 9.63
CA TYR A 20 -3.71 -8.74 9.79
C TYR A 20 -3.79 -7.66 8.73
N ALA A 21 -2.67 -7.01 8.40
CA ALA A 21 -2.61 -6.02 7.33
C ALA A 21 -3.00 -6.62 5.96
N THR A 22 -2.53 -7.83 5.66
CA THR A 22 -2.82 -8.53 4.40
C THR A 22 -4.28 -8.98 4.32
N LEU A 23 -4.85 -9.51 5.40
CA LEU A 23 -6.27 -9.85 5.45
C LEU A 23 -7.14 -8.60 5.26
N PHE A 24 -6.73 -7.48 5.84
CA PHE A 24 -7.42 -6.21 5.68
C PHE A 24 -7.41 -5.72 4.22
N THR A 25 -6.25 -5.71 3.56
CA THR A 25 -6.16 -5.28 2.14
C THR A 25 -6.91 -6.22 1.20
N TRP A 26 -6.90 -7.53 1.46
CA TRP A 26 -7.73 -8.49 0.74
C TRP A 26 -9.23 -8.22 0.95
N GLY A 27 -9.64 -7.94 2.19
CA GLY A 27 -11.02 -7.57 2.53
C GLY A 27 -11.49 -6.31 1.82
N LEU A 28 -10.65 -5.27 1.74
CA LEU A 28 -10.95 -4.06 0.97
C LEU A 28 -11.11 -4.35 -0.53
N THR A 29 -10.28 -5.26 -1.08
CA THR A 29 -10.39 -5.68 -2.48
C THR A 29 -11.72 -6.40 -2.72
N ALA A 30 -12.10 -7.32 -1.85
CA ALA A 30 -13.38 -8.03 -1.92
C ALA A 30 -14.57 -7.06 -1.80
N LEU A 31 -14.48 -6.09 -0.88
CA LEU A 31 -15.49 -5.05 -0.69
C LEU A 31 -15.63 -4.17 -1.95
N GLY A 32 -14.52 -3.71 -2.53
CA GLY A 32 -14.53 -2.94 -3.77
C GLY A 32 -15.12 -3.74 -4.94
N ALA A 33 -14.76 -5.02 -5.07
CA ALA A 33 -15.30 -5.91 -6.10
C ALA A 33 -16.80 -6.19 -5.91
N SER A 34 -17.29 -6.21 -4.67
CA SER A 34 -18.72 -6.41 -4.38
C SER A 34 -19.62 -5.34 -5.00
N LEU A 35 -19.08 -4.15 -5.31
CA LEU A 35 -19.83 -3.08 -5.97
C LEU A 35 -20.34 -3.49 -7.36
N VAL A 36 -19.71 -4.47 -8.01
CA VAL A 36 -20.17 -5.03 -9.30
C VAL A 36 -21.60 -5.57 -9.22
N PHE A 37 -22.07 -6.02 -8.05
CA PHE A 37 -23.46 -6.49 -7.89
C PHE A 37 -24.50 -5.37 -8.02
N PHE A 38 -24.12 -4.10 -7.80
CA PHE A 38 -25.02 -2.96 -7.91
C PHE A 38 -25.01 -2.30 -9.31
N PHE A 39 -23.95 -2.50 -10.10
CA PHE A 39 -23.78 -1.85 -11.40
C PHE A 39 -23.77 -2.87 -12.54
N LYS A 40 -24.75 -2.78 -13.44
CA LYS A 40 -24.90 -3.70 -14.59
C LYS A 40 -24.15 -3.24 -15.85
N SER A 41 -23.79 -1.96 -15.93
CA SER A 41 -23.10 -1.34 -17.06
C SER A 41 -21.92 -0.50 -16.59
N MET A 42 -20.77 -0.66 -17.23
CA MET A 42 -19.53 0.08 -16.91
C MET A 42 -19.49 1.41 -17.65
N ASN A 43 -19.28 2.52 -16.93
CA ASN A 43 -18.91 3.80 -17.53
C ASN A 43 -17.39 3.81 -17.75
N ARG A 44 -16.94 3.84 -19.01
CA ARG A 44 -15.51 3.82 -19.37
C ARG A 44 -14.74 4.98 -18.75
N ALA A 45 -15.28 6.20 -18.77
CA ALA A 45 -14.59 7.37 -18.21
C ALA A 45 -14.37 7.25 -16.69
N LEU A 46 -15.34 6.68 -15.96
CA LEU A 46 -15.19 6.41 -14.54
C LEU A 46 -14.15 5.30 -14.29
N PHE A 47 -14.19 4.23 -15.07
CA PHE A 47 -13.26 3.11 -14.96
C PHE A 47 -11.81 3.53 -15.26
N ASP A 48 -11.60 4.31 -16.31
CA ASP A 48 -10.29 4.87 -16.66
C ASP A 48 -9.78 5.80 -15.54
N GLY A 49 -10.68 6.57 -14.91
CA GLY A 49 -10.37 7.38 -13.73
C GLY A 49 -9.93 6.53 -12.52
N MET A 50 -10.62 5.41 -12.24
CA MET A 50 -10.25 4.49 -11.16
C MET A 50 -8.91 3.78 -11.41
N LEU A 51 -8.64 3.37 -12.66
CA LEU A 51 -7.35 2.81 -13.06
C LEU A 51 -6.21 3.83 -12.93
N GLY A 52 -6.45 5.08 -13.36
CA GLY A 52 -5.49 6.16 -13.18
C GLY A 52 -5.20 6.46 -11.69
N PHE A 53 -6.24 6.47 -10.85
CA PHE A 53 -6.09 6.66 -9.41
C PHE A 53 -5.25 5.56 -8.77
N THR A 54 -5.58 4.30 -9.02
CA THR A 54 -4.83 3.15 -8.47
C THR A 54 -3.37 3.17 -8.94
N GLY A 55 -3.11 3.43 -10.22
CA GLY A 55 -1.75 3.61 -10.74
C GLY A 55 -1.01 4.75 -10.03
N GLY A 56 -1.64 5.90 -9.86
CA GLY A 56 -1.05 7.06 -9.19
C GLY A 56 -0.66 6.78 -7.73
N VAL A 57 -1.54 6.14 -6.96
CA VAL A 57 -1.26 5.76 -5.55
C VAL A 57 -0.08 4.80 -5.47
N MET A 58 -0.01 3.79 -6.36
CA MET A 58 1.09 2.83 -6.37
C MET A 58 2.43 3.49 -6.73
N VAL A 59 2.45 4.44 -7.66
CA VAL A 59 3.68 5.18 -8.02
C VAL A 59 4.16 6.03 -6.83
N ALA A 60 3.25 6.74 -6.16
CA ALA A 60 3.61 7.57 -5.01
C ALA A 60 4.15 6.73 -3.83
N ALA A 61 3.49 5.62 -3.51
CA ALA A 61 3.93 4.69 -2.47
C ALA A 61 5.30 4.07 -2.77
N SER A 62 5.55 3.73 -4.04
CA SER A 62 6.84 3.16 -4.47
C SER A 62 8.01 4.12 -4.19
N PHE A 63 7.83 5.43 -4.37
CA PHE A 63 8.88 6.39 -4.09
C PHE A 63 8.99 6.74 -2.60
N TRP A 64 7.89 7.21 -1.98
CA TRP A 64 7.92 7.76 -0.63
C TRP A 64 7.95 6.72 0.48
N SER A 65 7.30 5.57 0.27
CA SER A 65 7.16 4.53 1.29
C SER A 65 8.16 3.38 1.13
N LEU A 66 8.70 3.17 -0.07
CA LEU A 66 9.66 2.08 -0.34
C LEU A 66 11.05 2.61 -0.71
N LEU A 67 11.18 3.36 -1.82
CA LEU A 67 12.49 3.74 -2.36
C LEU A 67 13.25 4.72 -1.45
N ASN A 68 12.62 5.81 -1.00
CA ASN A 68 13.28 6.79 -0.14
C ASN A 68 13.74 6.16 1.19
N PRO A 69 12.90 5.43 1.94
CA PRO A 69 13.34 4.71 3.14
C PRO A 69 14.45 3.69 2.85
N ALA A 70 14.37 2.96 1.73
CA ALA A 70 15.41 1.99 1.37
C ALA A 70 16.77 2.66 1.10
N ILE A 71 16.79 3.83 0.46
CA ILE A 71 18.02 4.62 0.24
C ILE A 71 18.60 5.11 1.58
N GLU A 72 17.75 5.55 2.51
CA GLU A 72 18.18 5.98 3.84
C GLU A 72 18.80 4.84 4.65
N MET A 73 18.24 3.63 4.54
CA MET A 73 18.72 2.41 5.20
C MET A 73 19.97 1.78 4.54
N SER A 74 20.32 2.19 3.32
CA SER A 74 21.47 1.68 2.58
C SER A 74 22.81 2.23 3.09
N LYS A 75 23.84 1.38 3.11
CA LYS A 75 25.21 1.73 3.53
C LYS A 75 25.97 2.38 2.36
N GLY A 76 26.60 3.54 2.59
CA GLY A 76 27.41 4.26 1.59
C GLY A 76 27.08 5.76 1.56
N GLU A 77 27.75 6.53 0.69
CA GLU A 77 27.45 7.95 0.45
C GLU A 77 27.23 8.23 -1.04
N GLY A 78 26.39 9.23 -1.34
CA GLY A 78 26.10 9.65 -2.71
C GLY A 78 25.54 8.52 -3.57
N PHE A 79 26.14 8.31 -4.75
CA PHE A 79 25.66 7.35 -5.74
C PHE A 79 25.80 5.88 -5.29
N VAL A 80 26.61 5.59 -4.26
CA VAL A 80 26.79 4.22 -3.75
C VAL A 80 25.52 3.71 -3.05
N LYS A 81 24.69 4.61 -2.48
CA LYS A 81 23.45 4.23 -1.78
C LYS A 81 22.34 3.71 -2.69
N VAL A 82 22.34 4.11 -3.96
CA VAL A 82 21.30 3.80 -4.95
C VAL A 82 21.65 2.59 -5.84
N ILE A 83 22.85 2.03 -5.67
CA ILE A 83 23.24 0.81 -6.38
C ILE A 83 22.49 -0.37 -5.74
N PRO A 84 21.80 -1.22 -6.54
CA PRO A 84 21.17 -2.42 -6.01
C PRO A 84 22.23 -3.34 -5.40
N ALA A 85 21.91 -3.89 -4.22
CA ALA A 85 22.78 -4.81 -3.47
C ALA A 85 23.05 -6.12 -4.22
#